data_AF-A0A087M856-F1
#
_entry.id   AF-A0A087M856-F1
#
_cell.length_a   1.000
_cell.length_b   1.000
_cell.length_c   1.000
_cell.angle_alpha   90.00
_cell.angle_beta   90.00
_cell.angle_gamma   90.00
#
_symmetry.space_group_name_H-M   'P 1'
#
loop_
_entity.id
_entity.type
_entity.pdbx_description
1 polymer ?
#
loop_
_entity_poly.entity_id
_entity_poly.type
_entity_poly.pdbx_seq_one_letter_code
_entity_poly.pdbx_strand_id
1 'polypeptide(L)'
;MLRKNGIALLEAYRLKFQSQSYFAAFTRSENYYFNNAKNSYSGKQLQYKLSSSQKNDAWFYDVLSDNQAYYINVDTDEFLGTTYIGINYDLRENSELLGIVGTGMDFTRFVRESVGIEQEGVRNFFINR
;
A
#
# COMPACT_ATOMS: atom_id res chain seq x y z
N MET A 1 -19.56 -12.48 9.24
CA MET A 1 -18.44 -12.75 10.18
C MET A 1 -17.08 -12.67 9.49
N LEU A 2 -16.88 -13.28 8.32
CA LEU A 2 -15.61 -13.29 7.57
C LEU A 2 -14.97 -11.90 7.36
N ARG A 3 -15.70 -10.91 6.83
CA ARG A 3 -15.17 -9.54 6.62
C ARG A 3 -14.67 -8.90 7.92
N LYS A 4 -15.41 -9.04 9.02
CA LYS A 4 -15.04 -8.48 10.33
C LYS A 4 -13.73 -9.10 10.83
N ASN A 5 -13.57 -10.41 10.67
CA ASN A 5 -12.35 -11.12 11.06
C ASN A 5 -11.16 -10.71 10.18
N GLY A 6 -11.38 -10.55 8.87
CA GLY A 6 -10.35 -10.06 7.95
C GLY A 6 -9.87 -8.65 8.31
N ILE A 7 -10.79 -7.72 8.58
CA ILE A 7 -10.44 -6.37 9.03
C ILE A 7 -9.68 -6.43 10.37
N ALA A 8 -10.12 -7.25 11.33
CA ALA A 8 -9.42 -7.40 12.60
C ALA A 8 -7.98 -7.92 12.42
N LEU A 9 -7.76 -8.83 11.46
CA LEU A 9 -6.43 -9.32 11.13
C LEU A 9 -5.56 -8.21 10.52
N LEU A 10 -6.10 -7.43 9.58
CA LEU A 10 -5.39 -6.29 8.99
C LEU A 10 -5.02 -5.25 10.05
N GLU A 11 -5.92 -4.95 11.01
CA GLU A 11 -5.61 -4.07 12.14
C GLU A 11 -4.51 -4.63 13.06
N ALA A 12 -4.47 -5.94 13.28
CA ALA A 12 -3.41 -6.57 14.05
C ALA A 12 -2.04 -6.46 13.36
N TYR A 13 -2.00 -6.55 12.02
CA TYR A 13 -0.78 -6.32 11.24
C TYR A 13 -0.40 -4.84 11.17
N ARG A 14 -1.38 -3.93 11.12
CA ARG A 14 -1.16 -2.48 11.14
C ARG A 14 -0.18 -2.09 12.25
N LEU A 15 -0.39 -2.60 13.46
CA LEU A 15 0.44 -2.28 14.62
C LEU A 15 1.86 -2.87 14.57
N LYS A 16 2.12 -3.82 13.67
CA LYS A 16 3.43 -4.46 13.48
C LYS A 16 4.26 -3.78 12.40
N PHE A 17 3.64 -3.07 11.46
CA PHE A 17 4.34 -2.32 10.43
C PHE A 17 4.91 -1.01 10.99
N GLN A 18 6.12 -0.64 10.55
CA GLN A 18 6.79 0.60 10.99
C GLN A 18 5.96 1.86 10.68
N SER A 19 5.28 1.87 9.54
CA SER A 19 4.37 2.95 9.12
C SER A 19 3.07 3.02 9.91
N GLN A 20 2.72 1.93 10.62
CA GLN A 20 1.44 1.72 11.26
C GLN A 20 0.23 1.90 10.33
N SER A 21 0.39 1.54 9.06
CA SER A 21 -0.65 1.58 8.03
C SER A 21 -0.79 0.23 7.31
N TYR A 22 -1.94 0.03 6.67
CA TYR A 22 -2.10 -1.03 5.67
C TYR A 22 -3.04 -0.58 4.56
N PHE A 23 -2.94 -1.25 3.43
CA PHE A 23 -4.02 -1.35 2.46
C PHE A 23 -4.31 -2.82 2.12
N ALA A 24 -5.52 -3.08 1.62
CA ALA A 24 -5.91 -4.38 1.08
C ALA A 24 -6.89 -4.20 -0.09
N ALA A 25 -6.56 -4.77 -1.24
CA ALA A 25 -7.35 -4.75 -2.45
C ALA A 25 -7.67 -6.19 -2.87
N PHE A 26 -8.92 -6.49 -3.22
CA PHE A 26 -9.35 -7.87 -3.51
C PHE A 26 -9.91 -8.02 -4.92
N THR A 27 -9.42 -9.00 -5.67
CA THR A 27 -9.70 -9.17 -7.12
C THR A 27 -11.19 -9.37 -7.43
N ARG A 28 -11.88 -10.22 -6.67
CA ARG A 28 -13.31 -10.52 -6.93
C ARG A 28 -14.26 -9.38 -6.60
N SER A 29 -13.93 -8.53 -5.63
CA SER A 29 -14.85 -7.52 -5.12
C SER A 29 -14.49 -6.09 -5.52
N GLU A 30 -13.24 -5.90 -5.95
CA GLU A 30 -12.59 -4.62 -6.22
C GLU A 30 -12.59 -3.69 -5.00
N ASN A 31 -12.94 -4.18 -3.81
CA ASN A 31 -12.95 -3.37 -2.60
C ASN A 31 -11.53 -3.03 -2.17
N TYR A 32 -11.30 -1.74 -1.93
CA TYR A 32 -10.08 -1.20 -1.34
C TYR A 32 -10.31 -0.86 0.13
N TYR A 33 -9.50 -1.47 0.99
CA TYR A 33 -9.47 -1.21 2.43
C TYR A 33 -8.20 -0.48 2.80
N PHE A 34 -8.30 0.46 3.74
CA PHE A 34 -7.16 1.23 4.20
C PHE A 34 -7.32 1.62 5.66
N ASN A 35 -6.19 1.68 6.38
CA ASN A 35 -6.09 2.42 7.62
C ASN A 35 -4.66 2.93 7.85
N ASN A 36 -4.54 4.01 8.62
CA ASN A 36 -3.29 4.75 8.82
C ASN A 36 -2.82 4.69 10.29
N ALA A 37 -1.65 5.27 10.56
CA ALA A 37 -1.06 5.33 11.90
C ALA A 37 -1.99 5.97 12.94
N LYS A 38 -2.74 7.00 12.54
CA LYS A 38 -3.70 7.73 13.37
C LYS A 38 -5.01 6.98 13.60
N ASN A 39 -5.17 5.79 13.01
CA ASN A 39 -6.40 5.00 13.04
C ASN A 39 -7.63 5.80 12.55
N SER A 40 -7.43 6.71 11.58
CA SER A 40 -8.47 7.64 11.12
C SER A 40 -9.65 6.96 10.41
N TYR A 41 -9.48 5.70 10.01
CA TYR A 41 -10.46 4.93 9.27
C TYR A 41 -11.12 3.81 10.10
N SER A 42 -10.95 3.83 11.42
CA SER A 42 -11.64 2.91 12.32
C SER A 42 -13.16 2.90 12.09
N GLY A 43 -13.73 1.72 11.86
CA GLY A 43 -15.17 1.54 11.60
C GLY A 43 -15.60 1.86 10.17
N LYS A 44 -14.69 2.41 9.35
CA LYS A 44 -14.92 2.80 7.96
C LYS A 44 -13.76 2.38 7.06
N GLN A 45 -13.13 1.24 7.34
CA GLN A 45 -11.91 0.81 6.65
C GLN A 45 -12.11 0.51 5.16
N LEU A 46 -13.31 0.10 4.75
CA LEU A 46 -13.67 0.03 3.33
C LEU A 46 -13.78 1.46 2.79
N GLN A 47 -12.84 1.88 1.95
CA GLN A 47 -12.81 3.25 1.43
C GLN A 47 -13.63 3.38 0.16
N TYR A 48 -13.33 2.56 -0.84
CA TYR A 48 -13.94 2.63 -2.16
C TYR A 48 -13.82 1.30 -2.91
N LYS A 49 -14.40 1.27 -4.12
CA LYS A 49 -14.19 0.20 -5.09
C LYS A 49 -13.26 0.68 -6.20
N LEU A 50 -12.25 -0.12 -6.48
CA LEU A 50 -11.32 0.08 -7.58
C LEU A 50 -12.08 0.06 -8.91
N SER A 51 -11.56 0.81 -9.88
CA SER A 51 -12.09 0.83 -11.23
C SER A 51 -10.97 0.95 -12.26
N SER A 52 -10.98 0.09 -13.27
CA SER A 52 -10.02 0.14 -14.38
C SER A 52 -10.12 1.42 -15.22
N SER A 53 -11.19 2.20 -15.05
CA SER A 53 -11.34 3.52 -15.67
C SER A 53 -10.68 4.66 -14.89
N GLN A 54 -10.33 4.42 -13.62
CA GLN A 54 -9.65 5.39 -12.77
C GLN A 54 -8.16 5.23 -12.90
N LYS A 55 -7.47 6.29 -13.35
CA LYS A 55 -6.03 6.27 -13.57
C LYS A 55 -5.26 5.91 -12.30
N ASN A 56 -5.74 6.34 -11.12
CA ASN A 56 -5.11 6.07 -9.84
C ASN A 56 -5.24 4.61 -9.39
N ASP A 57 -6.13 3.82 -10.00
CA ASP A 57 -6.31 2.41 -9.69
C ASP A 57 -5.52 1.50 -10.65
N ALA A 58 -4.84 2.08 -11.66
CA ALA A 58 -4.13 1.33 -12.70
C ALA A 58 -3.11 0.35 -12.11
N TRP A 59 -2.40 0.74 -11.05
CA TRP A 59 -1.43 -0.12 -10.35
C TRP A 59 -2.02 -1.48 -9.97
N PHE A 60 -3.30 -1.52 -9.56
CA PHE A 60 -3.93 -2.76 -9.12
C PHE A 60 -4.16 -3.69 -10.30
N TYR A 61 -4.63 -3.15 -11.43
CA TYR A 61 -4.89 -3.91 -12.64
C TYR A 61 -3.60 -4.31 -13.37
N ASP A 62 -2.55 -3.49 -13.27
CA ASP A 62 -1.23 -3.83 -13.80
C ASP A 62 -0.65 -5.05 -13.06
N VAL A 63 -0.80 -5.15 -11.74
CA VAL A 63 -0.36 -6.33 -10.97
C VAL A 63 -1.18 -7.58 -11.33
N LEU A 64 -2.44 -7.48 -11.73
CA LEU A 64 -3.19 -8.65 -12.23
C LEU A 64 -2.55 -9.25 -13.50
N SER A 65 -1.79 -8.45 -14.24
CA SER A 65 -1.10 -8.87 -15.46
C SER A 65 0.33 -9.36 -15.24
N ASP A 66 0.92 -9.09 -14.07
CA ASP A 66 2.32 -9.40 -13.76
C ASP A 66 2.40 -10.47 -12.64
N ASN A 67 3.35 -11.41 -12.77
CA ASN A 67 3.38 -12.64 -11.95
C ASN A 67 4.50 -12.66 -10.90
N GLN A 68 4.92 -11.50 -10.38
CA GLN A 68 5.92 -11.46 -9.30
C GLN A 68 5.24 -11.34 -7.93
N ALA A 69 5.92 -11.88 -6.91
CA ALA A 69 5.34 -12.03 -5.57
C ALA A 69 5.49 -10.78 -4.68
N TYR A 70 6.36 -9.84 -5.07
CA TYR A 70 6.69 -8.63 -4.32
C TYR A 70 7.01 -7.49 -5.26
N TYR A 71 6.44 -6.32 -5.00
CA TYR A 71 6.78 -5.09 -5.71
C TYR A 71 6.79 -3.92 -4.75
N ILE A 72 7.78 -3.05 -4.95
CA ILE A 72 7.80 -1.71 -4.35
C ILE A 72 7.31 -0.76 -5.42
N ASN A 73 6.20 -0.07 -5.17
CA ASN A 73 5.72 1.01 -6.03
C ASN A 73 5.84 2.35 -5.32
N VAL A 74 6.16 3.40 -6.07
CA VAL A 74 6.08 4.78 -5.58
C VAL A 74 4.97 5.44 -6.36
N ASP A 75 3.88 5.79 -5.68
CA ASP A 75 2.75 6.46 -6.30
C ASP A 75 2.36 7.70 -5.49
N THR A 76 1.85 8.72 -6.18
CA THR A 76 1.24 9.87 -5.51
C THR A 76 -0.24 9.56 -5.33
N ASP A 77 -0.58 9.02 -4.16
CA ASP A 77 -1.96 8.66 -3.86
C ASP A 77 -2.78 9.94 -3.63
N GLU A 78 -3.65 10.30 -4.59
CA GLU A 78 -4.55 11.46 -4.50
C GLU A 78 -5.54 11.36 -3.32
N PHE A 79 -5.87 10.15 -2.85
CA PHE A 79 -6.74 9.95 -1.69
C PHE A 79 -6.03 10.30 -0.38
N LEU A 80 -4.71 10.11 -0.33
CA LEU A 80 -3.88 10.47 0.82
C LEU A 80 -3.31 11.89 0.73
N GLY A 81 -3.25 12.46 -0.48
CA GLY A 81 -2.67 13.77 -0.75
C GLY A 81 -1.14 13.82 -0.55
N THR A 82 -0.48 12.66 -0.47
CA THR A 82 0.97 12.53 -0.24
C THR A 82 1.57 11.44 -1.14
N THR A 83 2.85 11.58 -1.47
CA THR A 83 3.60 10.52 -2.18
C THR A 83 3.87 9.36 -1.22
N TYR A 84 3.44 8.16 -1.61
CA TYR A 84 3.48 6.96 -0.79
C TYR A 84 4.34 5.88 -1.47
N ILE A 85 5.25 5.28 -0.70
CA ILE A 85 5.95 4.07 -1.13
C ILE A 85 5.13 2.88 -0.64
N GLY A 86 4.53 2.12 -1.55
CA GLY A 86 3.87 0.85 -1.21
C GLY A 86 4.85 -0.30 -1.18
N ILE A 87 4.73 -1.15 -0.16
CA ILE A 87 5.33 -2.49 -0.11
C ILE A 87 4.19 -3.47 -0.28
N ASN A 88 4.15 -4.12 -1.43
CA ASN A 88 3.01 -4.91 -1.87
C ASN A 88 3.32 -6.41 -1.73
N TYR A 89 2.31 -7.18 -1.32
CA TYR A 89 2.35 -8.63 -1.23
C TYR A 89 1.11 -9.24 -1.86
N ASP A 90 1.32 -10.19 -2.76
CA ASP A 90 0.27 -10.95 -3.42
C ASP A 90 -0.35 -11.98 -2.47
N LEU A 91 -1.65 -11.85 -2.20
CA LEU A 91 -2.43 -12.90 -1.56
C LEU A 91 -2.83 -13.93 -2.61
N ARG A 92 -2.17 -15.09 -2.59
CA ARG A 92 -2.45 -16.19 -3.52
C ARG A 92 -2.92 -17.46 -2.81
N GLU A 93 -3.85 -18.17 -3.45
CA GLU A 93 -4.27 -19.52 -3.07
C GLU A 93 -4.21 -20.40 -4.32
N ASN A 94 -3.49 -21.53 -4.27
CA ASN A 94 -3.31 -22.43 -5.42
C ASN A 94 -2.87 -21.71 -6.73
N SER A 95 -2.05 -20.67 -6.61
CA SER A 95 -1.61 -19.77 -7.69
C SER A 95 -2.66 -18.77 -8.21
N GLU A 96 -3.91 -18.81 -7.74
CA GLU A 96 -4.93 -17.77 -8.00
C GLU A 96 -4.63 -16.54 -7.15
N LEU A 97 -4.53 -15.36 -7.78
CA LEU A 97 -4.39 -14.08 -7.10
C LEU A 97 -5.75 -13.64 -6.53
N LEU A 98 -5.87 -13.68 -5.21
CA LEU A 98 -7.08 -13.30 -4.47
C LEU A 98 -7.12 -11.80 -4.14
N GLY A 99 -5.95 -11.17 -4.06
CA GLY A 99 -5.82 -9.76 -3.75
C GLY A 99 -4.38 -9.35 -3.49
N ILE A 100 -4.20 -8.07 -3.20
CA ILE A 100 -2.92 -7.46 -2.87
C ILE A 100 -3.10 -6.80 -1.51
N VAL A 101 -2.20 -7.14 -0.58
CA VAL A 101 -2.12 -6.47 0.71
C VAL A 101 -0.77 -5.81 0.81
N GLY A 102 -0.72 -4.76 1.60
CA GLY A 102 0.55 -4.10 1.78
C GLY A 102 0.52 -3.10 2.91
N THR A 103 1.69 -2.54 3.10
CA THR A 103 1.90 -1.37 3.91
C THR A 103 2.64 -0.35 3.06
N GLY A 104 3.00 0.77 3.66
CA GLY A 104 3.86 1.71 2.99
C GLY A 104 4.16 2.90 3.85
N MET A 105 4.97 3.80 3.33
CA MET A 105 5.45 4.95 4.08
C MET A 105 5.36 6.22 3.26
N ASP A 106 5.20 7.33 3.97
CA ASP A 106 5.32 8.67 3.38
C ASP A 106 6.72 8.83 2.76
N PHE A 107 6.77 9.05 1.46
CA PHE A 107 8.01 9.24 0.72
C PHE A 107 8.81 10.45 1.23
N THR A 108 8.13 11.52 1.66
CA THR A 108 8.76 12.71 2.26
C THR A 108 9.49 12.35 3.53
N ARG A 109 8.88 11.49 4.36
CA ARG A 109 9.53 10.97 5.57
C ARG A 109 10.73 10.11 5.21
N PHE A 110 10.58 9.19 4.25
CA PHE A 110 11.68 8.34 3.78
C PHE A 110 12.87 9.16 3.27
N VAL A 111 12.63 10.16 2.42
CA VAL A 111 13.67 11.05 1.89
C VAL A 111 14.35 11.80 3.04
N ARG A 112 13.59 12.40 3.97
CA ARG A 112 14.19 13.10 5.12
C ARG A 112 15.06 12.20 5.99
N GLU A 113 14.62 10.98 6.28
CA GLU A 113 15.37 10.03 7.11
C GLU A 113 16.59 9.45 6.37
N SER A 114 16.55 9.36 5.03
CA SER A 114 17.64 8.80 4.21
C SER A 114 18.65 9.86 3.73
N VAL A 115 18.22 11.11 3.57
CA VAL A 115 19.04 12.25 3.09
C VAL A 115 19.48 13.16 4.24
N GLY A 116 18.87 13.06 5.42
CA GLY A 116 19.17 13.89 6.59
C GLY A 116 20.59 13.75 7.16
N ILE A 117 21.41 12.86 6.61
CA ILE A 117 22.86 12.88 6.79
C ILE A 117 23.43 13.75 5.65
N GLU A 118 23.28 15.06 5.77
CA GLU A 118 24.03 15.99 4.91
C GLU A 118 25.50 15.93 5.34
N GLN A 119 26.29 15.16 4.60
CA GLN A 119 27.75 15.18 4.69
C GLN A 119 28.27 16.06 3.57
N GLU A 120 29.10 17.04 3.92
CA GLU A 120 29.72 17.94 2.95
C GLU A 120 30.44 17.13 1.87
N GLY A 121 30.10 17.37 0.59
CA GLY A 121 30.64 16.63 -0.55
C GLY A 121 29.85 15.40 -0.99
N VAL A 122 28.77 15.00 -0.31
CA VAL A 122 27.94 13.84 -0.68
C VAL A 122 26.59 14.29 -1.25
N ARG A 123 26.15 13.66 -2.36
CA ARG A 123 24.77 13.77 -2.88
C ARG A 123 24.13 12.40 -3.02
N ASN A 124 22.90 12.29 -2.54
CA ASN A 124 22.07 11.07 -2.67
C ASN A 124 21.13 11.17 -3.88
N PHE A 125 21.02 10.09 -4.65
CA PHE A 125 20.08 9.93 -5.75
C PHE A 125 19.28 8.65 -5.57
N PHE A 126 17.97 8.71 -5.78
CA PHE A 126 17.10 7.53 -5.84
C PHE A 126 16.72 7.30 -7.30
N ILE A 127 17.03 6.11 -7.81
CA ILE A 127 16.74 5.70 -9.17
C ILE A 127 15.88 4.44 -9.08
N ASN A 128 14.70 4.48 -9.69
CA ASN A 128 13.89 3.29 -9.93
C ASN A 128 14.25 2.73 -11.32
N ARG A 129 14.35 1.40 -11.47
CA ARG A 129 14.69 0.74 -12.75
C ARG A 129 13.44 0.30 -13.49
#